data_AF-A0A813VI43-F1
#
_entry.id   AF-A0A813VI43-F1
#
_cell.length_a   1.000
_cell.length_b   1.000
_cell.length_c   1.000
_cell.angle_alpha   90.00
_cell.angle_beta   90.00
_cell.angle_gamma   90.00
#
_symmetry.space_group_name_H-M   'P 1'
#
loop_
_entity.id
_entity.type
_entity.pdbx_description
1 polymer ?
#
loop_
_entity_poly.entity_id
_entity_poly.type
_entity_poly.pdbx_seq_one_letter_code
_entity_poly.pdbx_strand_id
1 'polypeptide(L)'
;MEHDRCIPETATFVRSSTFGYGQKQLIGDTWRIQKDEFINYATVSRDGLCVPLAGQVFFQKPAMVSSMTTTDFVPQIDDPSIFDIPTECQSAV
;
A
#
# COMPACT_ATOMS: atom_id res chain seq x y z
N MET A 1 16.59 -5.32 6.93
CA MET A 1 15.29 -4.97 7.54
C MET A 1 14.28 -4.96 6.41
N GLU A 2 13.51 -6.03 6.31
CA GLU A 2 12.42 -6.16 5.33
C GLU A 2 11.42 -5.03 5.55
N HIS A 3 11.29 -4.16 4.56
CA HIS A 3 10.10 -3.33 4.40
C HIS A 3 9.05 -4.17 3.70
N ASP A 4 8.54 -5.19 4.40
CA ASP A 4 7.38 -5.92 3.90
C ASP A 4 6.24 -4.93 3.74
N ARG A 5 5.69 -4.86 2.52
CA ARG A 5 4.50 -4.04 2.20
C ARG A 5 3.22 -4.62 2.82
N CYS A 6 3.35 -5.30 3.95
CA CYS A 6 2.31 -5.99 4.68
C CYS A 6 1.77 -5.12 5.82
N ILE A 7 0.58 -5.46 6.32
CA ILE A 7 0.06 -4.89 7.56
C ILE A 7 0.85 -5.50 8.72
N PRO A 8 1.58 -4.70 9.53
CA PRO A 8 2.34 -5.23 10.65
C PRO A 8 1.39 -5.70 11.75
N GLU A 9 1.81 -6.71 12.52
CA GLU A 9 1.01 -7.24 13.64
C GLU A 9 0.71 -6.18 14.72
N THR A 10 1.53 -5.13 14.80
CA THR A 10 1.34 -4.00 15.72
C THR A 10 0.29 -2.99 15.22
N ALA A 11 -0.25 -3.17 14.02
CA ALA A 11 -1.26 -2.27 13.47
C ALA A 11 -2.59 -2.37 14.23
N THR A 12 -3.29 -1.25 14.36
CA THR A 12 -4.59 -1.18 15.01
C THR A 12 -5.69 -1.16 13.94
N PHE A 13 -6.65 -2.08 14.03
CA PHE A 13 -7.84 -2.03 13.18
C PHE A 13 -8.61 -0.73 13.42
N VAL A 14 -8.98 -0.03 12.35
CA VAL A 14 -9.71 1.25 12.42
C VAL A 14 -11.15 1.06 12.00
N ARG A 15 -11.36 0.50 10.80
CA ARG A 15 -12.68 0.37 10.19
C ARG A 15 -12.68 -0.61 9.03
N SER A 16 -13.88 -1.08 8.70
CA SER A 16 -14.16 -1.70 7.41
C SER A 16 -14.86 -0.70 6.49
N SER A 17 -14.65 -0.82 5.19
CA SER A 17 -15.24 0.06 4.17
C SER A 17 -15.67 -0.75 2.96
N THR A 18 -16.85 -0.43 2.43
CA THR A 18 -17.37 -1.04 1.20
C THR A 18 -17.01 -0.16 0.02
N PHE A 19 -16.34 -0.74 -0.97
CA PHE A 19 -16.02 -0.13 -2.25
C PHE A 19 -16.97 -0.70 -3.31
N GLY A 20 -17.57 0.17 -4.12
CA GLY A 20 -18.53 -0.22 -5.15
C GLY A 20 -19.99 -0.20 -4.67
N TYR A 21 -20.88 -0.80 -5.46
CA TYR A 21 -22.34 -0.72 -5.27
C TYR A 21 -23.05 -1.99 -5.75
N GLY A 22 -24.17 -2.34 -5.12
CA GLY A 22 -24.98 -3.51 -5.47
C GLY A 22 -24.20 -4.82 -5.34
N GLN A 23 -24.25 -5.66 -6.38
CA GLN A 23 -23.54 -6.95 -6.41
C GLN A 23 -22.04 -6.82 -6.71
N LYS A 24 -21.55 -5.62 -7.09
CA LYS A 24 -20.13 -5.36 -7.36
C LYS A 24 -19.54 -4.58 -6.20
N GLN A 25 -19.35 -5.28 -5.09
CA GLN A 25 -18.79 -4.73 -3.87
C GLN A 25 -17.52 -5.46 -3.46
N LEU A 26 -16.55 -4.67 -3.00
CA LEU A 26 -15.34 -5.15 -2.36
C LEU A 26 -15.31 -4.60 -0.94
N ILE A 27 -15.00 -5.45 0.03
CA ILE A 27 -14.86 -5.02 1.43
C ILE A 27 -13.37 -4.87 1.71
N GLY A 28 -12.98 -3.68 2.19
CA GLY A 28 -11.61 -3.38 2.60
C GLY A 28 -11.52 -3.06 4.09
N ASP A 29 -10.48 -3.57 4.73
CA ASP A 29 -10.17 -3.31 6.13
C ASP A 29 -9.02 -2.33 6.25
N THR A 30 -9.25 -1.26 7.01
CA THR A 30 -8.28 -0.19 7.23
C THR A 30 -7.59 -0.35 8.56
N TRP A 31 -6.27 -0.29 8.52
CA TRP A 31 -5.37 -0.46 9.65
C TRP A 31 -4.55 0.80 9.85
N ARG A 32 -4.45 1.25 11.10
CA ARG A 32 -3.57 2.34 11.52
C ARG A 32 -2.23 1.77 11.95
N ILE A 33 -1.19 2.25 11.31
CA ILE A 33 0.21 1.89 11.56
C ILE A 33 0.90 3.16 12.06
N GLN A 34 1.27 3.18 13.33
CA GLN A 34 2.06 4.26 13.91
C GLN A 34 3.55 3.87 13.86
N LYS A 35 4.36 4.72 13.25
CA LYS A 35 5.83 4.74 13.43
C LYS A 35 6.24 6.12 13.92
N ASP A 36 7.46 6.25 14.43
CA ASP A 36 7.91 7.45 15.17
C ASP A 36 7.52 8.76 14.48
N GLU A 37 7.87 8.91 13.21
CA GLU A 37 7.71 10.18 12.47
C GLU A 37 6.46 10.25 11.59
N PHE A 38 5.71 9.14 11.46
CA PHE A 38 4.55 9.08 10.57
C PHE A 38 3.44 8.15 11.04
N ILE A 39 2.22 8.50 10.63
CA ILE A 39 1.03 7.65 10.77
C ILE A 39 0.64 7.19 9.37
N ASN A 40 0.47 5.88 9.19
CA ASN A 40 -0.04 5.30 7.96
C ASN A 40 -1.42 4.67 8.21
N TYR A 41 -2.37 4.94 7.31
CA TYR A 41 -3.62 4.20 7.21
C TYR A 41 -3.58 3.38 5.92
N ALA A 42 -3.52 2.06 6.07
CA ALA A 42 -3.49 1.13 4.96
C ALA A 42 -4.79 0.34 4.89
N THR A 43 -5.42 0.30 3.71
CA THR A 43 -6.64 -0.46 3.44
C THR A 43 -6.32 -1.64 2.52
N VAL A 44 -6.66 -2.85 2.96
CA VAL A 44 -6.47 -4.10 2.21
C VAL A 44 -7.78 -4.86 2.04
N SER A 45 -7.90 -5.72 1.02
CA SER A 45 -9.10 -6.56 0.81
C SER A 45 -9.32 -7.54 1.98
N ARG A 46 -10.59 -7.71 2.38
CA ARG A 46 -11.00 -8.65 3.46
C ARG A 46 -11.13 -10.10 3.00
N ASP A 47 -11.13 -10.35 1.68
CA ASP A 47 -11.33 -11.67 1.06
C ASP A 47 -10.24 -12.72 1.37
N GLY A 48 -9.29 -12.40 2.26
CA GLY A 48 -8.17 -13.27 2.64
C GLY A 48 -6.96 -13.14 1.72
N LEU A 49 -7.05 -12.38 0.62
CA LEU A 49 -5.93 -12.13 -0.29
C LEU A 49 -5.09 -10.92 0.12
N CYS A 50 -5.60 -10.06 1.00
CA CYS A 50 -4.91 -8.88 1.52
C CYS A 50 -4.39 -7.93 0.41
N VAL A 51 -5.14 -7.82 -0.70
CA VAL A 51 -4.78 -6.96 -1.83
C VAL A 51 -4.80 -5.49 -1.38
N PRO A 52 -3.75 -4.70 -1.63
CA PRO A 52 -3.74 -3.29 -1.27
C PRO A 52 -4.79 -2.53 -2.08
N LEU A 53 -5.63 -1.74 -1.40
CA LEU A 53 -6.69 -0.93 -2.05
C LEU A 53 -6.37 0.56 -1.98
N ALA A 54 -5.99 1.04 -0.80
CA ALA A 54 -5.66 2.44 -0.58
C ALA A 54 -4.66 2.61 0.57
N GLY A 55 -3.90 3.69 0.56
CA GLY A 55 -2.97 4.05 1.61
C GLY A 55 -2.90 5.56 1.80
N GLN A 56 -2.74 6.00 3.05
CA GLN A 56 -2.45 7.40 3.38
C GLN A 56 -1.35 7.47 4.44
N VAL A 57 -0.29 8.21 4.14
CA VAL A 57 0.82 8.44 5.07
C VAL A 57 0.84 9.91 5.47
N PHE A 58 0.84 10.17 6.76
CA PHE A 58 0.92 11.48 7.38
C PHE A 58 2.29 11.61 8.05
N PHE A 59 3.16 12.44 7.48
CA PHE A 59 4.46 12.77 8.07
C PHE A 59 4.30 13.99 8.98
N GLN A 60 4.91 13.93 10.16
CA GLN A 60 4.86 15.05 11.10
C GLN A 60 5.88 16.14 10.75
N LYS A 61 7.05 15.77 10.19
CA LYS A 61 8.15 16.68 9.86
C LYS A 61 8.91 16.22 8.60
N PRO A 62 8.82 16.94 7.47
CA PRO A 62 7.89 18.03 7.22
C PRO A 62 6.44 17.56 7.30
N ALA A 63 5.51 18.46 7.64
CA ALA A 63 4.09 18.15 7.63
C ALA A 63 3.65 17.89 6.18
N MET A 64 3.41 16.62 5.86
CA MET A 64 3.09 16.18 4.51
C MET A 64 2.11 15.02 4.56
N VAL A 65 1.20 14.97 3.59
CA VAL A 65 0.32 13.82 3.37
C VAL A 65 0.62 13.25 2.00
N SER A 66 0.84 11.95 1.95
CA SER A 66 0.93 11.19 0.70
C SER A 66 -0.20 10.17 0.66
N SER A 67 -0.93 10.11 -0.45
CA SER A 67 -1.99 9.13 -0.66
C SER A 67 -1.66 8.26 -1.86
N MET A 68 -2.09 6.99 -1.77
CA MET A 68 -1.94 6.01 -2.84
C MET A 68 -3.27 5.27 -2.99
N THR A 69 -3.62 4.96 -4.23
CA THR A 69 -4.71 4.03 -4.56
C THR A 69 -4.14 3.04 -5.55
N THR A 70 -4.45 1.76 -5.35
CA THR A 70 -3.96 0.69 -6.21
C THR A 70 -5.13 0.19 -7.05
N THR A 71 -4.93 0.15 -8.37
CA THR A 71 -5.82 -0.51 -9.32
C THR A 71 -5.04 -1.54 -10.10
N ASP A 72 -5.76 -2.51 -10.70
CA ASP A 72 -5.19 -3.50 -11.62
C ASP A 72 -4.01 -4.28 -11.02
N PHE A 73 -4.13 -4.64 -9.74
CA PHE A 73 -3.13 -5.43 -9.05
C PHE A 73 -3.03 -6.83 -9.69
N VAL A 74 -1.89 -7.10 -10.32
CA VAL A 74 -1.51 -8.44 -10.77
C VAL A 74 -0.53 -9.00 -9.74
N PRO A 75 -0.82 -10.16 -9.12
CA PRO A 75 0.16 -10.80 -8.26
C PRO A 75 1.34 -11.25 -9.11
N GLN A 76 2.56 -11.04 -8.59
CA GLN A 76 3.84 -11.36 -9.25
C GLN A 76 4.24 -10.39 -10.38
N ILE A 77 5.46 -10.58 -10.87
CA ILE A 77 6.06 -9.76 -11.92
C ILE A 77 6.36 -10.70 -13.09
N ASP A 78 5.69 -10.47 -14.21
CA ASP A 78 5.79 -11.32 -15.39
C ASP A 78 7.14 -11.17 -16.12
N ASP A 79 7.70 -9.96 -16.14
CA ASP A 79 8.98 -9.66 -16.76
C ASP A 79 9.92 -9.00 -15.73
N PRO A 80 10.94 -9.72 -15.20
CA PRO A 80 11.86 -9.17 -14.22
C PRO A 80 12.88 -8.19 -14.83
N SER A 81 13.04 -8.13 -16.16
CA SER A 81 13.98 -7.21 -16.82
C SER A 81 13.59 -5.74 -16.63
N ILE A 82 12.36 -5.45 -16.18
CA ILE A 82 11.93 -4.10 -15.78
C ILE A 82 12.80 -3.49 -14.66
N PHE A 83 13.55 -4.33 -13.94
CA PHE A 83 14.48 -3.91 -12.90
C PHE A 83 15.91 -3.68 -13.40
N ASP A 84 16.21 -4.03 -14.66
CA ASP A 84 17.52 -3.78 -15.25
C ASP A 84 17.71 -2.28 -15.47
N ILE A 85 18.89 -1.77 -15.09
CA ILE A 85 19.22 -0.35 -15.23
C ILE A 85 19.46 -0.06 -16.73
N PRO A 86 18.66 0.85 -17.35
CA PRO A 86 18.86 1.21 -18.75
C PRO A 86 20.27 1.77 -18.99
N THR A 87 20.85 1.50 -20.15
CA THR A 87 22.23 1.90 -20.46
C THR A 87 22.43 3.42 -20.33
N GLU A 88 21.40 4.23 -20.60
CA GLU A 88 21.44 5.69 -20.47
C GLU A 88 21.58 6.15 -19.01
N CYS A 89 21.15 5.32 -18.05
CA CYS A 89 21.21 5.61 -16.62
C CYS A 89 22.52 5.13 -15.96
N GLN A 90 23.33 4.32 -16.66
CA GLN A 90 24.54 3.72 -16.09
C GLN A 90 25.68 4.73 -15.88
N SER A 91 25.70 5.84 -16.63
CA SER A 91 26.70 6.90 -16.48
C SER A 91 26.39 7.92 -15.37
N ALA A 92 25.26 7.77 -14.66
CA ALA A 92 24.87 8.63 -13.54
C ALA A 92 25.23 8.06 -12.16
N VAL A 93 25.94 6.92 -12.13
CA VAL A 93 26.38 6.20 -10.93
C VAL A 93 27.84 6.48 -10.63
#